data_AF-A0A7G9TE18-F1
#
_entry.id   AF-A0A7G9TE18-F1
#
_cell.length_a   1.000
_cell.length_b   1.000
_cell.length_c   1.000
_cell.angle_alpha   90.00
_cell.angle_beta   90.00
_cell.angle_gamma   90.00
#
_symmetry.space_group_name_H-M   'P 1'
#
loop_
_entity.id
_entity.type
_entity.pdbx_description
1 polymer ?
#
loop_
_entity_poly.entity_id
_entity_poly.type
_entity_poly.pdbx_seq_one_letter_code
_entity_poly.pdbx_strand_id
1 'polypeptide(L)'
;MNDLWNGLPSNKVEVPNAYMVLEYAVAILLQLARLDEARSWAERGLAFHEKRHDLGEAEFLLAKVSYEQGNLEEARQLLSTALEKSGGRILHGEDSKYRALIRQSVGG
;
A
#
# COMPACT_ATOMS: atom_id res chain seq x y z
N MET A 1 3.63 15.00 9.58
CA MET A 1 2.68 14.24 8.73
C MET A 1 1.30 14.14 9.34
N ASN A 2 1.15 13.73 10.61
CA ASN A 2 -0.17 13.70 11.26
C ASN A 2 -0.88 15.07 11.25
N ASP A 3 -0.17 16.16 11.54
CA ASP A 3 -0.79 17.50 11.53
C ASP A 3 -1.32 17.91 10.15
N LEU A 4 -0.57 17.59 9.08
CA LEU A 4 -1.00 17.82 7.71
C LEU A 4 -2.27 17.02 7.39
N TRP A 5 -2.29 15.74 7.74
CA TRP A 5 -3.45 14.87 7.52
C TRP A 5 -4.67 15.34 8.30
N ASN A 6 -4.49 15.72 9.57
CA ASN A 6 -5.57 16.21 10.42
C ASN A 6 -6.10 17.57 9.97
N GLY A 7 -5.28 18.39 9.30
CA GLY A 7 -5.69 19.66 8.71
C GLY A 7 -6.53 19.55 7.43
N LEU A 8 -6.62 18.37 6.81
CA LEU A 8 -7.45 18.18 5.61
C LEU A 8 -8.96 18.21 5.96
N PRO A 9 -9.84 18.61 5.02
CA PRO A 9 -11.30 18.50 5.19
C PRO A 9 -11.76 17.12 5.69
N SER A 10 -12.87 17.08 6.44
CA SER A 10 -13.38 15.86 7.09
C SER A 10 -13.52 14.68 6.12
N ASN A 11 -14.04 14.94 4.92
CA ASN A 11 -14.12 13.95 3.87
C ASN A 11 -12.79 13.85 3.08
N LYS A 12 -11.83 13.11 3.63
CA LYS A 12 -10.47 12.93 3.09
C LYS A 12 -10.47 12.33 1.68
N VAL A 13 -11.47 11.49 1.36
CA VAL A 13 -11.61 10.79 0.08
C VAL A 13 -11.97 11.75 -1.06
N GLU A 14 -12.58 12.90 -0.75
CA GLU A 14 -12.90 13.96 -1.71
C GLU A 14 -11.76 14.96 -1.92
N VAL A 15 -10.76 14.96 -1.04
CA VAL A 15 -9.65 15.90 -1.13
C VAL A 15 -8.71 15.45 -2.25
N PRO A 16 -8.50 16.29 -3.29
CA PRO A 16 -7.54 15.98 -4.34
C PRO A 16 -6.18 15.66 -3.72
N ASN A 17 -5.50 14.63 -4.24
CA ASN A 17 -4.15 14.26 -3.82
C ASN A 17 -4.00 13.75 -2.37
N ALA A 18 -5.08 13.62 -1.58
CA ALA A 18 -4.99 13.09 -0.23
C ALA A 18 -4.43 11.66 -0.18
N TYR A 19 -4.70 10.86 -1.22
CA TYR A 19 -4.12 9.52 -1.34
C TYR A 19 -2.58 9.57 -1.46
N MET A 20 -2.02 10.51 -2.23
CA MET A 20 -0.56 10.66 -2.35
C MET A 20 0.09 10.99 -0.99
N VAL A 21 -0.61 11.71 -0.11
CA VAL A 21 -0.10 11.97 1.24
C VAL A 21 0.09 10.65 2.01
N LEU A 22 -0.83 9.69 1.86
CA LEU A 22 -0.70 8.36 2.46
C LEU A 22 0.49 7.61 1.87
N GLU A 23 0.63 7.60 0.55
CA GLU A 23 1.73 6.93 -0.16
C GLU A 23 3.10 7.45 0.30
N TYR A 24 3.27 8.78 0.33
CA TYR A 24 4.50 9.40 0.81
C TYR A 24 4.76 9.12 2.29
N ALA A 25 3.72 9.16 3.12
CA ALA A 25 3.87 8.88 4.54
C ALA A 25 4.36 7.45 4.78
N VAL A 26 3.74 6.47 4.12
CA VAL A 26 4.17 5.07 4.20
C VAL A 26 5.60 4.91 3.69
N ALA A 27 5.94 5.47 2.52
CA ALA A 27 7.28 5.36 1.96
C ALA A 27 8.36 5.90 2.91
N ILE A 28 8.13 7.07 3.52
CA ILE A 28 9.06 7.66 4.50
C ILE A 28 9.15 6.79 5.75
N LEU A 29 8.02 6.29 6.27
CA LEU A 29 8.00 5.47 7.49
C LEU A 29 8.71 4.12 7.28
N LEU A 30 8.59 3.52 6.10
CA LEU A 30 9.35 2.32 5.74
C LEU A 30 10.85 2.59 5.69
N GLN A 31 11.28 3.71 5.09
CA GLN A 31 12.70 4.12 5.08
C GLN A 31 13.26 4.35 6.49
N LEU A 32 12.42 4.79 7.42
CA LEU A 32 12.77 4.99 8.82
C LEU A 32 12.60 3.72 9.69
N ALA A 33 12.23 2.59 9.10
CA ALA A 33 11.90 1.35 9.80
C ALA A 33 10.82 1.48 10.90
N ARG A 34 9.91 2.47 10.77
CA ARG A 34 8.78 2.71 11.69
C ARG A 34 7.56 1.94 11.21
N LEU A 35 7.64 0.61 11.28
CA LEU A 35 6.73 -0.29 10.57
C LEU A 35 5.29 -0.25 11.08
N ASP A 36 5.07 -0.14 12.39
CA ASP A 36 3.71 -0.07 12.97
C ASP A 36 2.98 1.22 12.56
N GLU A 37 3.73 2.33 12.47
CA GLU A 37 3.19 3.57 11.96
C GLU A 37 2.93 3.49 10.47
N ALA A 38 3.85 2.91 9.69
CA ALA A 38 3.64 2.68 8.27
C ALA A 38 2.35 1.87 8.04
N ARG A 39 2.07 0.87 8.88
CA ARG A 39 0.84 0.07 8.82
C ARG A 39 -0.40 0.92 9.09
N SER A 40 -0.39 1.70 10.18
CA SER A 40 -1.51 2.60 10.50
C SER A 40 -1.80 3.61 9.38
N TRP A 41 -0.76 4.08 8.68
CA TRP A 41 -0.93 4.97 7.52
C TRP A 41 -1.45 4.23 6.29
N ALA A 42 -0.95 3.03 6.01
CA ALA A 42 -1.40 2.22 4.88
C ALA A 42 -2.86 1.80 5.01
N GLU A 43 -3.33 1.45 6.21
CA GLU A 43 -4.73 1.08 6.50
C GLU A 43 -5.71 2.21 6.19
N ARG A 44 -5.30 3.48 6.30
CA ARG A 44 -6.12 4.64 5.90
C ARG A 44 -6.41 4.65 4.40
N GLY A 45 -5.55 4.02 3.58
CA GLY A 45 -5.74 3.89 2.14
C GLY A 45 -7.00 3.11 1.77
N LEU A 46 -7.45 2.20 2.65
CA LEU A 46 -8.66 1.39 2.44
C LEU A 46 -9.93 2.24 2.32
N ALA A 47 -9.98 3.41 2.96
CA ALA A 47 -11.11 4.34 2.83
C ALA A 47 -11.26 4.90 1.40
N PHE A 48 -10.23 4.81 0.55
CA PHE A 48 -10.26 5.27 -0.84
C PHE A 48 -10.74 4.19 -1.82
N HIS A 49 -11.12 3.00 -1.34
CA HIS A 49 -11.51 1.87 -2.21
C HIS A 49 -12.59 2.23 -3.20
N GLU A 50 -13.67 2.92 -2.83
CA GLU A 50 -14.75 3.24 -3.77
C GLU A 50 -14.25 4.00 -5.02
N LYS A 51 -13.30 4.92 -4.83
CA LYS A 51 -12.73 5.74 -5.92
C LYS A 51 -11.55 5.09 -6.65
N ARG A 52 -10.92 4.06 -6.07
CA ARG A 52 -9.65 3.49 -6.55
C ARG A 52 -9.68 1.95 -6.59
N HIS A 53 -10.87 1.35 -6.58
CA HIS A 53 -11.07 -0.09 -6.38
C HIS A 53 -10.40 -0.94 -7.47
N ASP A 54 -10.22 -0.39 -8.66
CA ASP A 54 -9.63 -1.01 -9.85
C ASP A 54 -8.12 -0.72 -10.00
N LEU A 55 -7.51 0.02 -9.06
CA LEU A 55 -6.09 0.38 -9.16
C LEU A 55 -5.18 -0.53 -8.34
N GLY A 56 -5.70 -1.17 -7.28
CA GLY A 56 -4.94 -2.07 -6.41
C GLY A 56 -3.88 -1.39 -5.54
N GLU A 57 -3.82 -0.05 -5.52
CA GLU A 57 -2.78 0.70 -4.81
C GLU A 57 -2.91 0.58 -3.29
N ALA A 58 -4.13 0.54 -2.74
CA ALA A 58 -4.33 0.40 -1.30
C ALA A 58 -3.85 -0.96 -0.79
N GLU A 59 -4.20 -2.04 -1.50
CA GLU A 59 -3.66 -3.36 -1.23
C GLU A 59 -2.14 -3.40 -1.40
N PHE A 60 -1.62 -2.77 -2.44
CA PHE A 60 -0.18 -2.73 -2.67
C PHE A 60 0.57 -2.01 -1.54
N LEU A 61 0.04 -0.87 -1.07
CA LEU A 61 0.61 -0.09 0.02
C LEU A 61 0.70 -0.92 1.31
N LEU A 62 -0.38 -1.64 1.65
CA LEU A 62 -0.39 -2.58 2.78
C LEU A 62 0.60 -3.72 2.55
N ALA A 63 0.68 -4.26 1.34
CA ALA A 63 1.59 -5.35 1.03
C ALA A 63 3.07 -4.97 1.21
N LYS A 64 3.44 -3.74 0.83
CA LYS A 64 4.78 -3.20 1.08
C LYS A 64 5.10 -3.20 2.58
N VAL A 65 4.16 -2.76 3.41
CA VAL A 65 4.33 -2.74 4.86
C VAL A 65 4.41 -4.15 5.44
N SER A 66 3.47 -5.05 5.09
CA SER A 66 3.47 -6.44 5.55
C SER A 66 4.76 -7.16 5.16
N TYR A 67 5.32 -6.87 3.98
CA TYR A 67 6.60 -7.41 3.55
C TYR A 67 7.73 -6.99 4.50
N GLU A 68 7.86 -5.69 4.78
CA GLU A 68 8.90 -5.17 5.68
C GLU A 68 8.71 -5.62 7.13
N GLN A 69 7.47 -5.89 7.56
CA GLN A 69 7.17 -6.50 8.86
C GLN A 69 7.52 -7.99 8.93
N GLY A 70 7.89 -8.63 7.82
CA GLY A 70 8.12 -10.08 7.75
C GLY A 70 6.86 -10.92 7.67
N ASN A 71 5.68 -10.29 7.54
CA ASN A 71 4.39 -10.95 7.36
C ASN A 71 4.21 -11.38 5.90
N LEU A 72 5.08 -12.28 5.43
CA LEU A 72 5.21 -12.62 4.00
C LEU A 72 3.93 -13.22 3.40
N GLU A 73 3.17 -13.98 4.18
CA GLU A 73 1.92 -14.57 3.71
C GLU A 73 0.82 -13.52 3.49
N GLU A 74 0.68 -12.56 4.42
CA GLU A 74 -0.21 -11.40 4.27
C GLU A 74 0.22 -10.55 3.07
N ALA A 75 1.52 -10.24 2.97
CA ALA A 75 2.08 -9.47 1.87
C ALA A 75 1.80 -10.14 0.52
N ARG A 76 1.91 -11.47 0.45
CA ARG A 76 1.64 -12.25 -0.76
C ARG A 76 0.18 -12.17 -1.18
N GLN A 77 -0.75 -12.33 -0.23
CA GLN A 77 -2.19 -12.23 -0.50
C GLN A 77 -2.55 -10.84 -1.02
N LEU A 78 -2.09 -9.79 -0.33
CA LEU A 78 -2.32 -8.40 -0.73
C LEU A 78 -1.69 -8.06 -2.10
N LEU A 79 -0.46 -8.53 -2.35
CA LEU A 79 0.18 -8.37 -3.66
C LEU A 79 -0.61 -9.04 -4.79
N SER A 80 -1.22 -10.19 -4.52
CA SER A 80 -2.01 -10.93 -5.50
C SER A 80 -3.29 -10.16 -5.85
N THR A 81 -3.99 -9.63 -4.84
CA THR A 81 -5.16 -8.76 -5.05
C THR A 81 -4.80 -7.45 -5.78
N ALA A 82 -3.68 -6.82 -5.42
CA ALA A 82 -3.20 -5.61 -6.08
C ALA A 82 -2.86 -5.86 -7.57
N LEU A 83 -2.23 -6.99 -7.87
CA LEU A 83 -1.92 -7.41 -9.24
C LEU A 83 -3.17 -7.64 -10.06
N GLU A 84 -4.14 -8.38 -9.51
CA GLU A 84 -5.40 -8.68 -10.17
C GLU A 84 -6.15 -7.39 -10.53
N LYS A 85 -6.33 -6.49 -9.56
CA LYS A 85 -7.00 -5.19 -9.76
C LYS A 85 -6.30 -4.35 -10.81
N SER A 86 -4.98 -4.19 -10.70
CA SER A 86 -4.22 -3.32 -11.59
C SER A 86 -3.97 -3.90 -12.99
N GLY A 87 -4.27 -5.18 -13.22
CA GLY A 87 -3.84 -5.90 -14.43
C GLY A 87 -2.31 -5.99 -14.54
N GLY A 88 -1.60 -6.05 -13.42
CA GLY A 88 -0.14 -6.16 -13.34
C GLY A 88 0.64 -4.84 -13.40
N ARG A 89 -0.01 -3.73 -13.74
CA ARG A 89 0.64 -2.40 -13.86
C ARG A 89 1.26 -1.93 -12.55
N ILE A 90 0.70 -2.32 -11.40
CA ILE A 90 1.14 -1.84 -10.08
C ILE A 90 2.59 -2.23 -9.75
N LEU A 91 3.15 -3.26 -10.39
CA LEU A 91 4.54 -3.67 -10.19
C LEU A 91 5.51 -3.06 -11.21
N HIS A 92 5.07 -2.19 -12.12
CA HIS A 92 5.96 -1.54 -13.09
C HIS A 92 6.89 -0.56 -12.38
N GLY A 93 8.20 -0.79 -12.45
CA GLY A 93 9.20 0.07 -11.80
C GLY A 93 9.36 -0.14 -10.28
N GLU A 94 8.58 -1.05 -9.68
CA GLU A 94 8.71 -1.41 -8.27
C GLU A 94 9.82 -2.44 -8.03
N ASP A 95 10.20 -2.60 -6.76
CA ASP A 95 11.25 -3.52 -6.33
C ASP A 95 10.94 -4.96 -6.77
N SER A 96 11.94 -5.60 -7.39
CA SER A 96 11.89 -6.99 -7.85
C SER A 96 11.50 -8.00 -6.77
N LYS A 97 11.71 -7.67 -5.48
CA LYS A 97 11.35 -8.53 -4.34
C LYS A 97 9.86 -8.84 -4.28
N TYR A 98 8.99 -7.90 -4.67
CA TYR A 98 7.54 -8.14 -4.69
C TYR A 98 7.15 -9.16 -5.76
N ARG A 99 7.78 -9.08 -6.94
CA ARG A 99 7.62 -10.09 -8.00
C ARG A 99 8.21 -11.45 -7.60
N ALA A 100 9.27 -11.46 -6.81
CA ALA A 100 9.87 -12.69 -6.31
C ALA A 100 8.94 -13.38 -5.29
N LEU A 101 8.35 -12.62 -4.36
CA LEU A 101 7.45 -13.15 -3.33
C LEU A 101 6.23 -13.85 -3.94
N ILE A 102 5.64 -13.29 -5.00
CA ILE A 102 4.47 -13.88 -5.67
C ILE A 102 4.84 -15.14 -6.44
N ARG A 103 6.01 -15.16 -7.10
CA ARG A 103 6.47 -16.33 -7.87
C ARG A 103 6.75 -17.55 -7.00
N GLN A 104 7.15 -17.35 -5.74
CA GLN A 104 7.43 -18.44 -4.80
C GLN A 104 6.18 -19.27 -4.43
N SER A 105 4.97 -18.79 -4.73
CA SER A 105 3.73 -19.55 -4.45
C SER A 105 3.32 -20.53 -5.55
N VAL A 106 3.96 -20.49 -6.72
CA VAL A 106 3.58 -21.30 -7.90
C VAL A 106 4.39 -22.61 -7.98
N GLY A 107 5.25 -22.87 -7.00
CA GLY A 107 6.16 -24.02 -6.97
C GLY A 107 6.03 -24.93 -5.74
N GLY A 108 4.84 -24.98 -5.11
CA GLY A 108 4.53 -25.87 -3.98
C GLY A 108 3.47 -26.89 -4.35
#